data_AF-A0A9E2UN17-F1
#
_entry.id   AF-A0A9E2UN17-F1
#
_cell.length_a   1.000
_cell.length_b   1.000
_cell.length_c   1.000
_cell.angle_alpha   90.00
_cell.angle_beta   90.00
_cell.angle_gamma   90.00
#
_symmetry.space_group_name_H-M   'P 1'
#
loop_
_entity.id
_entity.type
_entity.pdbx_description
1 polymer ?
#
loop_
_entity_poly.entity_id
_entity_poly.type
_entity_poly.pdbx_seq_one_letter_code
_entity_poly.pdbx_strand_id
1 'polypeptide(L)'
;GKDDSGRYRTKSIARKAISDMLSLQPPTTQGVFYFSPDFEDVRIMPDVVILSLRPVELCRLIQGYQYLTGNRVEANVGGLRAGCSDLIVRPYLLKGINFSPYCLGARLIAKFEGDRLGMGFPFSFLETIVKGTEESKTGFPFPEYPGACL
;
A
#
# COMPACT_ATOMS: atom_id res chain seq x y z
N GLY A 1 5.02 -21.38 17.34
CA GLY A 1 5.34 -22.66 18.02
C GLY A 1 6.33 -22.38 19.14
N LYS A 2 6.79 -23.39 19.88
CA LYS A 2 7.80 -23.17 20.95
C LYS A 2 9.09 -22.52 20.41
N ASP A 3 9.43 -22.77 19.15
CA ASP A 3 10.62 -22.22 18.47
C ASP A 3 10.32 -21.02 17.56
N ASP A 4 9.08 -20.51 17.58
CA ASP A 4 8.73 -19.35 16.77
C ASP A 4 9.16 -18.06 17.49
N SER A 5 9.65 -17.07 16.75
CA SER A 5 10.16 -15.81 17.28
C SER A 5 9.06 -14.84 17.78
N GLY A 6 7.96 -15.36 18.31
CA GLY A 6 6.82 -14.57 18.81
C GLY A 6 5.86 -14.06 17.73
N ARG A 7 5.93 -14.59 16.50
CA ARG A 7 5.04 -14.23 15.39
C ARG A 7 3.71 -14.97 15.48
N TYR A 8 3.74 -16.27 15.76
CA TYR A 8 2.55 -17.11 15.84
C TYR A 8 2.65 -18.20 16.91
N ARG A 9 1.60 -18.33 17.72
CA ARG A 9 1.53 -19.31 18.84
C ARG A 9 1.65 -20.76 18.35
N THR A 10 0.92 -21.14 17.31
CA THR A 10 0.89 -22.52 16.78
C THR A 10 1.17 -22.56 15.27
N LYS A 11 1.56 -23.73 14.76
CA LYS A 11 1.73 -23.94 13.30
C LYS A 11 0.42 -23.76 12.54
N SER A 12 -0.73 -24.12 13.13
CA SER A 12 -2.03 -23.93 12.49
C SER A 12 -2.38 -22.44 12.32
N ILE A 13 -2.11 -21.61 13.34
CA ILE A 13 -2.28 -20.16 13.24
C ILE A 13 -1.35 -19.58 12.18
N ALA A 14 -0.08 -20.00 12.17
CA ALA A 14 0.88 -19.56 11.16
C ALA A 14 0.43 -19.92 9.74
N ARG A 15 -0.05 -21.15 9.51
CA ARG A 15 -0.57 -21.58 8.20
C ARG A 15 -1.76 -20.76 7.74
N LYS A 16 -2.72 -20.50 8.64
CA LYS A 16 -3.88 -19.65 8.32
C LYS A 16 -3.45 -18.22 7.99
N ALA A 17 -2.51 -17.67 8.76
CA ALA A 17 -2.02 -16.32 8.47
C ALA A 17 -1.28 -16.24 7.13
N ILE A 18 -0.55 -17.29 6.75
CA ILE A 18 0.17 -17.36 5.47
C ILE A 18 -0.78 -17.65 4.29
N SER A 19 -1.87 -18.39 4.48
CA SER A 19 -2.80 -18.71 3.39
C SER A 19 -3.49 -17.49 2.79
N ASP A 20 -3.64 -16.43 3.58
CA ASP A 20 -4.28 -15.19 3.15
C ASP A 20 -3.27 -14.19 2.54
N MET A 21 -1.97 -14.51 2.59
CA MET A 21 -0.91 -13.72 1.96
C MET A 21 -0.84 -14.04 0.46
N LEU A 22 -0.94 -13.01 -0.38
CA LEU A 22 -0.84 -13.19 -1.82
C LEU A 22 0.63 -13.27 -2.25
N SER A 23 0.90 -14.15 -3.21
CA SER A 23 2.18 -14.27 -3.89
C SER A 23 1.94 -14.43 -5.39
N LEU A 24 2.92 -14.02 -6.22
CA LEU A 24 2.86 -14.26 -7.65
C LEU A 24 3.06 -15.76 -7.91
N GLN A 25 2.02 -16.39 -8.46
CA GLN A 25 2.01 -17.81 -8.80
C GLN A 25 1.49 -17.98 -10.23
N PRO A 26 2.12 -18.85 -11.05
CA PRO A 26 3.38 -19.56 -10.78
C PRO A 26 4.59 -18.60 -10.62
N PRO A 27 5.72 -19.04 -10.04
CA PRO A 27 6.89 -18.20 -9.80
C PRO A 27 7.70 -17.94 -11.09
N THR A 28 7.04 -17.42 -12.12
CA THR A 28 7.65 -17.11 -13.43
C THR A 28 8.28 -15.72 -13.45
N THR A 29 7.92 -14.85 -12.49
CA THR A 29 8.51 -13.51 -12.33
C THR A 29 10.00 -13.61 -12.01
N GLN A 30 10.84 -13.13 -12.93
CA GLN A 30 12.31 -13.19 -12.81
C GLN A 30 12.89 -12.09 -11.91
N GLY A 31 12.17 -10.99 -11.72
CA GLY A 31 12.61 -9.87 -10.91
C GLY A 31 11.51 -8.84 -10.69
N VAL A 32 11.76 -7.94 -9.74
CA VAL A 32 10.93 -6.75 -9.50
C VAL A 32 11.85 -5.55 -9.58
N PHE A 33 11.49 -4.57 -10.39
CA PHE A 33 12.24 -3.34 -10.55
C PHE A 33 11.53 -2.22 -9.78
N TYR A 34 12.22 -1.61 -8.82
CA TYR A 34 11.74 -0.45 -8.08
C TYR A 34 12.51 0.77 -8.52
N PHE A 35 11.79 1.84 -8.81
CA PHE A 35 12.35 3.12 -9.19
C PHE A 35 11.52 4.24 -8.58
N SER A 36 12.18 5.37 -8.29
CA SER A 36 11.51 6.58 -7.81
C SER A 36 10.87 7.33 -8.99
N PRO A 37 9.96 8.28 -8.73
CA PRO A 37 9.42 9.15 -9.77
C PRO A 37 10.49 9.95 -10.53
N ASP A 38 11.63 10.21 -9.88
CA ASP A 38 12.76 10.96 -10.45
C ASP A 38 13.68 10.08 -11.34
N PHE A 39 13.35 8.81 -11.52
CA PHE A 39 14.14 7.90 -12.36
C PHE A 39 13.80 8.14 -13.85
N GLU A 40 14.67 8.88 -14.54
CA GLU A 40 14.46 9.29 -15.94
C GLU A 40 15.21 8.43 -16.98
N ASP A 41 16.13 7.55 -16.53
CA ASP A 41 17.03 6.80 -17.40
C ASP A 41 16.30 5.84 -18.36
N VAL A 42 15.11 5.37 -17.98
CA VAL A 42 14.30 4.48 -18.81
C VAL A 42 12.82 4.85 -18.71
N ARG A 43 12.15 4.94 -19.87
CA ARG A 43 10.69 5.13 -19.95
C ARG A 43 9.97 3.80 -19.71
N ILE A 44 9.88 3.40 -18.44
CA ILE A 44 9.11 2.22 -18.01
C ILE A 44 7.85 2.71 -17.28
N MET A 45 6.68 2.24 -17.72
CA MET A 45 5.45 2.43 -16.96
C MET A 45 5.41 1.40 -15.83
N PRO A 46 5.23 1.81 -14.56
CA PRO A 46 5.15 0.86 -13.47
C PRO A 46 3.81 0.12 -13.52
N ASP A 47 3.76 -1.13 -13.04
CA ASP A 47 2.50 -1.84 -12.87
C ASP A 47 1.73 -1.37 -11.63
N VAL A 48 2.47 -1.02 -10.58
CA VAL A 48 1.96 -0.63 -9.26
C VAL A 48 2.71 0.61 -8.78
N VAL A 49 1.98 1.55 -8.21
CA VAL A 49 2.52 2.69 -7.47
C VAL A 49 2.41 2.40 -5.99
N ILE A 50 3.47 2.73 -5.24
CA ILE A 50 3.51 2.61 -3.78
C ILE A 50 3.84 3.96 -3.20
N LEU A 51 3.02 4.41 -2.26
CA LEU A 51 3.23 5.65 -1.51
C LEU A 51 3.53 5.32 -0.05
N SER A 52 4.46 6.06 0.55
CA SER A 52 4.66 6.10 2.01
C SER A 52 4.12 7.42 2.53
N LEU A 53 3.11 7.35 3.39
CA LEU A 53 2.26 8.48 3.70
C LEU A 53 1.76 8.43 5.15
N ARG A 54 1.26 9.53 5.67
CA ARG A 54 0.64 9.62 7.00
C ARG A 54 -0.86 9.27 6.91
N PRO A 55 -1.50 8.84 8.01
CA PRO A 55 -2.94 8.55 8.03
C PRO A 55 -3.82 9.68 7.47
N VAL A 56 -3.44 10.93 7.72
CA VAL A 56 -4.16 12.12 7.22
C VAL A 56 -4.08 12.23 5.68
N GLU A 57 -2.92 11.93 5.09
CA GLU A 57 -2.73 11.90 3.64
C GLU A 57 -3.49 10.72 3.02
N LEU A 58 -3.50 9.54 3.67
CA LEU A 58 -4.29 8.39 3.22
C LEU A 58 -5.77 8.75 3.11
N CYS A 59 -6.31 9.44 4.12
CA CYS A 59 -7.69 9.91 4.13
C CYS A 59 -7.98 10.79 2.90
N ARG A 60 -7.08 11.74 2.59
CA ARG A 60 -7.21 12.62 1.42
C ARG A 60 -7.24 11.85 0.12
N LEU A 61 -6.32 10.91 -0.06
CA LEU A 61 -6.20 10.12 -1.30
C LEU A 61 -7.38 9.17 -1.50
N ILE A 62 -7.85 8.51 -0.44
CA ILE A 62 -9.06 7.66 -0.51
C ILE A 62 -10.27 8.51 -0.88
N GLN A 63 -10.44 9.67 -0.26
CA GLN A 63 -11.55 10.57 -0.59
C GLN A 63 -11.44 11.08 -2.03
N GLY A 64 -10.25 11.43 -2.52
CA GLY A 64 -10.02 11.84 -3.90
C GLY A 64 -10.41 10.76 -4.90
N TYR A 65 -10.01 9.51 -4.66
CA TYR A 65 -10.47 8.36 -5.46
C TYR A 65 -12.00 8.20 -5.43
N GLN A 66 -12.60 8.32 -4.24
CA GLN A 66 -14.04 8.21 -4.06
C GLN A 66 -14.83 9.35 -4.71
N TYR A 67 -14.26 10.54 -4.80
CA TYR A 67 -14.91 11.70 -5.40
C TYR A 67 -15.31 11.44 -6.85
N LEU A 68 -14.44 10.78 -7.63
CA LEU A 68 -14.71 10.48 -9.04
C LEU A 68 -15.40 9.13 -9.26
N THR A 69 -15.25 8.18 -8.33
CA THR A 69 -15.67 6.79 -8.56
C THR A 69 -16.83 6.32 -7.69
N GLY A 70 -17.05 6.96 -6.53
CA GLY A 70 -17.97 6.48 -5.49
C GLY A 70 -17.53 5.17 -4.80
N ASN A 71 -16.41 4.56 -5.22
CA ASN A 71 -16.04 3.21 -4.81
C ASN A 71 -15.31 3.21 -3.45
N ARG A 72 -15.72 2.33 -2.54
CA ARG A 72 -15.00 2.13 -1.27
C ARG A 72 -13.65 1.45 -1.53
N VAL A 73 -12.67 1.76 -0.66
CA VAL A 73 -11.39 1.04 -0.60
C VAL A 73 -11.51 -0.03 0.48
N GLU A 74 -11.34 -1.29 0.08
CA GLU A 74 -11.28 -2.42 0.99
C GLU A 74 -9.81 -2.85 1.16
N ALA A 75 -9.34 -2.90 2.40
CA ALA A 75 -7.97 -3.28 2.69
C ALA A 75 -7.91 -4.63 3.42
N ASN A 76 -7.01 -5.49 2.97
CA ASN A 76 -6.64 -6.73 3.66
C ASN A 76 -5.18 -6.60 4.11
N VAL A 77 -4.97 -6.66 5.42
CA VAL A 77 -3.72 -6.24 6.07
C VAL A 77 -3.19 -7.32 7.00
N GLY A 78 -1.88 -7.57 6.91
CA GLY A 78 -1.15 -8.45 7.81
C GLY A 78 0.05 -7.74 8.47
N GLY A 79 0.40 -8.17 9.69
CA GLY A 79 1.61 -7.69 10.38
C GLY A 79 2.94 -8.24 9.83
N LEU A 80 2.88 -9.17 8.87
CA LEU A 80 4.02 -9.80 8.21
C LEU A 80 3.88 -9.71 6.70
N ARG A 81 5.00 -9.56 6.00
CA ARG A 81 5.06 -9.48 4.52
C ARG A 81 4.24 -8.35 3.88
N ALA A 82 3.78 -7.37 4.66
CA ALA A 82 3.00 -6.23 4.19
C ALA A 82 3.57 -5.49 2.96
N GLY A 83 4.88 -5.21 2.92
CA GLY A 83 5.47 -4.55 1.75
C GLY A 83 5.21 -5.34 0.47
N CYS A 84 5.73 -6.58 0.41
CA CYS A 84 5.62 -7.41 -0.78
C CYS A 84 4.22 -7.97 -1.05
N SER A 85 3.52 -8.52 -0.06
CA SER A 85 2.18 -9.09 -0.23
C SER A 85 1.12 -8.00 -0.36
N ASP A 86 1.06 -7.08 0.60
CA ASP A 86 -0.09 -6.19 0.76
C ASP A 86 0.03 -4.96 -0.14
N LEU A 87 1.23 -4.41 -0.36
CA LEU A 87 1.42 -3.16 -1.11
C LEU A 87 1.85 -3.37 -2.58
N ILE A 88 2.33 -4.57 -2.93
CA ILE A 88 2.81 -4.87 -4.29
C ILE A 88 1.94 -5.94 -4.95
N VAL A 89 2.00 -7.17 -4.44
CA VAL A 89 1.37 -8.32 -5.09
C VAL A 89 -0.14 -8.20 -5.10
N ARG A 90 -0.75 -7.78 -3.99
CA ARG A 90 -2.21 -7.63 -3.90
C ARG A 90 -2.73 -6.57 -4.89
N PRO A 91 -2.19 -5.33 -4.95
CA PRO A 91 -2.56 -4.38 -6.00
C PRO A 91 -2.28 -4.89 -7.42
N TYR A 92 -1.16 -5.56 -7.64
CA TYR A 92 -0.79 -6.09 -8.95
C TYR A 92 -1.78 -7.16 -9.46
N LEU A 93 -2.16 -8.12 -8.62
CA LEU A 93 -3.03 -9.23 -9.00
C LEU A 93 -4.51 -8.85 -8.97
N LEU A 94 -4.96 -8.15 -7.93
CA LEU A 94 -6.38 -7.83 -7.74
C LEU A 94 -6.81 -6.52 -8.42
N LYS A 95 -5.87 -5.77 -8.99
CA LYS A 95 -6.12 -4.51 -9.71
C LYS A 95 -6.92 -3.50 -8.88
N GLY A 96 -6.56 -3.38 -7.60
CA GLY A 96 -7.22 -2.48 -6.65
C GLY A 96 -6.26 -1.83 -5.66
N ILE A 97 -6.78 -0.84 -4.93
CA ILE A 97 -6.05 -0.15 -3.87
C ILE A 97 -5.96 -1.06 -2.65
N ASN A 98 -4.80 -1.11 -2.00
CA ASN A 98 -4.62 -1.67 -0.67
C ASN A 98 -3.68 -0.78 0.16
N PHE A 99 -3.89 -0.67 1.46
CA PHE A 99 -2.99 0.04 2.36
C PHE A 99 -2.60 -0.83 3.54
N SER A 100 -1.49 -0.51 4.20
CA SER A 100 -0.96 -1.33 5.30
C SER A 100 -0.18 -0.49 6.30
N PRO A 101 -0.21 -0.82 7.61
CA PRO A 101 0.66 -0.22 8.62
C PRO A 101 2.11 -0.68 8.55
N TYR A 102 2.51 -1.32 7.45
CA TYR A 102 3.76 -2.04 7.28
C TYR A 102 3.92 -3.25 8.19
N CYS A 103 4.85 -4.13 7.83
CA CYS A 103 5.12 -5.35 8.58
C CYS A 103 6.29 -5.16 9.55
N LEU A 104 6.43 -6.09 10.49
CA LEU A 104 7.55 -6.09 11.46
C LEU A 104 8.93 -5.92 10.77
N GLY A 105 9.13 -6.57 9.63
CA GLY A 105 10.37 -6.45 8.85
C GLY A 105 10.57 -5.06 8.24
N ALA A 106 9.51 -4.44 7.73
CA ALA A 106 9.58 -3.08 7.19
C ALA A 106 9.86 -2.05 8.29
N ARG A 107 9.30 -2.23 9.49
CA ARG A 107 9.61 -1.39 10.67
C ARG A 107 11.04 -1.57 11.16
N LEU A 108 11.53 -2.81 11.20
CA LEU A 108 12.85 -3.12 11.75
C LEU A 108 14.00 -2.81 10.76
N ILE A 109 13.85 -3.20 9.49
CA ILE A 109 14.93 -3.16 8.50
C ILE A 109 14.88 -1.87 7.69
N ALA A 110 13.71 -1.55 7.13
CA ALA A 110 13.52 -0.34 6.32
C ALA A 110 13.28 0.93 7.16
N LYS A 111 13.06 0.77 8.47
CA LYS A 111 12.95 1.86 9.47
C LYS A 111 11.86 2.90 9.15
N PHE A 112 10.75 2.49 8.53
CA PHE A 112 9.60 3.37 8.35
C PHE A 112 9.09 3.91 9.69
N GLU A 113 8.85 5.22 9.75
CA GLU A 113 8.48 5.98 10.94
C GLU A 113 7.10 5.59 11.46
N GLY A 114 6.91 5.68 12.78
CA GLY A 114 5.71 5.15 13.46
C GLY A 114 4.37 5.73 12.98
N ASP A 115 4.39 6.90 12.35
CA ASP A 115 3.23 7.59 11.78
C ASP A 115 3.05 7.35 10.28
N ARG A 116 3.90 6.51 9.65
CA ARG A 116 3.78 6.16 8.23
C ARG A 116 2.96 4.90 8.00
N LEU A 117 2.17 4.92 6.93
CA LEU A 117 1.46 3.82 6.32
C LEU A 117 1.90 3.69 4.86
N GLY A 118 1.80 2.49 4.31
CA GLY A 118 1.95 2.26 2.88
C GLY A 118 0.61 2.22 2.19
N MET A 119 0.52 2.76 0.98
CA MET A 119 -0.61 2.59 0.07
C MET A 119 -0.09 2.10 -1.28
N GLY A 120 -0.60 0.98 -1.76
CA GLY A 120 -0.27 0.39 -3.05
C GLY A 120 -1.51 0.34 -3.96
N PHE A 121 -1.34 0.67 -5.24
CA PHE A 121 -2.43 0.64 -6.22
C PHE A 121 -1.89 0.47 -7.65
N PRO A 122 -2.69 -0.04 -8.60
CA PRO A 122 -2.27 -0.14 -10.00
C PRO A 122 -1.97 1.23 -10.58
N PHE A 123 -0.95 1.36 -11.44
CA PHE A 123 -0.61 2.65 -12.05
C PHE A 123 -1.78 3.32 -12.79
N SER A 124 -2.69 2.54 -13.37
CA SER A 124 -3.90 3.04 -14.02
C SER A 124 -4.83 3.85 -13.11
N PHE A 125 -4.68 3.77 -11.78
CA PHE A 125 -5.49 4.53 -10.83
C PHE A 125 -4.87 5.87 -10.47
N LEU A 126 -3.61 6.12 -10.84
CA LEU A 126 -2.88 7.32 -10.46
C LEU A 126 -3.58 8.60 -10.92
N GLU A 127 -3.99 8.66 -12.19
CA GLU A 127 -4.68 9.83 -12.74
C GLU A 127 -6.00 10.11 -12.01
N THR A 128 -6.81 9.07 -11.77
CA THR A 128 -8.07 9.19 -11.02
C THR A 128 -7.85 9.72 -9.61
N ILE A 129 -6.83 9.23 -8.90
CA ILE A 129 -6.51 9.67 -7.54
C ILE A 129 -6.06 11.14 -7.54
N VAL A 130 -5.16 11.52 -8.46
CA VAL A 130 -4.66 12.90 -8.57
C VAL A 130 -5.79 13.85 -8.92
N LYS A 131 -6.49 13.60 -10.02
CA LYS A 131 -7.59 14.43 -10.50
C LYS A 131 -8.70 14.55 -9.47
N GLY A 132 -9.10 13.45 -8.84
CA GLY A 132 -10.12 13.45 -7.81
C GLY A 132 -9.70 14.25 -6.56
N THR A 133 -8.42 14.23 -6.22
CA THR A 133 -7.86 15.05 -5.12
C THR A 133 -7.82 16.54 -5.49
N GLU A 134 -7.49 16.89 -6.72
CA GLU A 134 -7.44 18.28 -7.18
C GLU A 134 -8.84 18.91 -7.30
N GLU A 135 -9.78 18.21 -7.91
CA GLU A 135 -11.14 18.71 -8.15
C GLU A 135 -11.94 18.81 -6.83
N SER A 136 -11.70 17.92 -5.87
CA SER A 136 -12.38 17.94 -4.58
C SER A 136 -11.74 18.88 -3.54
N LYS A 137 -10.72 19.67 -3.91
CA LYS A 137 -9.94 20.49 -2.96
C LYS A 137 -10.76 21.48 -2.13
N THR A 138 -11.94 21.89 -2.61
CA THR A 138 -12.84 22.81 -1.91
C THR A 138 -13.90 22.10 -1.06
N GLY A 139 -14.02 20.77 -1.17
CA GLY A 139 -15.04 20.00 -0.47
C GLY A 139 -14.81 19.88 1.03
N PHE A 140 -13.55 19.99 1.48
CA PHE A 140 -13.17 19.93 2.88
C PHE A 140 -11.92 20.78 3.13
N PRO A 141 -11.80 21.45 4.29
CA PRO A 141 -10.63 22.26 4.63
C PRO A 141 -9.44 21.38 5.05
N PHE A 142 -8.90 20.58 4.13
CA PHE A 142 -7.78 19.67 4.40
C PHE A 142 -6.55 20.34 5.04
N PRO A 143 -6.16 21.57 4.66
CA PRO A 143 -5.08 22.29 5.33
C PRO A 143 -5.29 22.51 6.84
N GLU A 144 -6.54 22.47 7.31
CA GLU A 144 -6.87 22.62 8.73
C GLU A 144 -6.75 21.30 9.51
N TYR A 145 -6.49 20.17 8.84
CA TYR A 145 -6.39 18.88 9.49
C TYR A 145 -5.10 18.80 10.31
N PRO A 146 -5.15 18.35 11.58
CA PRO A 146 -3.95 18.15 12.37
C PRO A 146 -2.96 17.23 11.67
N GLY A 147 -1.75 17.72 11.45
CA GLY A 147 -0.69 16.97 10.79
C GLY A 147 -0.84 16.84 9.27
N ALA A 148 -1.78 17.51 8.61
CA ALA A 148 -1.71 17.68 7.16
C ALA A 148 -0.50 18.57 6.81
N CYS A 149 0.24 18.19 5.77
CA CYS A 149 1.17 19.12 5.13
C CYS A 149 0.45 19.75 3.94
N LEU A 150 0.67 21.06 3.76
CA LEU A 150 0.38 21.78 2.52
C LEU A 150 1.34 21.32 1.41
#